data_AF-A0A3N9UZW6-F1
#
_entry.id   AF-A0A3N9UZW6-F1
#
_cell.length_a   1.000
_cell.length_b   1.000
_cell.length_c   1.000
_cell.angle_alpha   90.00
_cell.angle_beta   90.00
_cell.angle_gamma   90.00
#
_symmetry.space_group_name_H-M   'P 1'
#
loop_
_entity.id
_entity.type
_entity.pdbx_description
1 polymer ?
#
loop_
_entity_poly.entity_id
_entity_poly.type
_entity_poly.pdbx_seq_one_letter_code
_entity_poly.pdbx_strand_id
1 'polypeptide(L)'
;MSRVKLLNFICILALFFSSTAYADTYIPVDSLLYDDFRFLEAEGIITTSMLSTLPISRLEGARLTTEALNNASIGNSSRIDRVVSRLEKEFVRELDIAKPAYLKPADTAHLQYAYSDRESFFAKKNRDGLSVRRGNNTFLDLTSRFDSRYVGLAVKPELSIYDDATQLTLKKAYLLANLGREEFMVGKESAWWGPGRNGSILLSTNAEPLTTLKIS
;
A
#
# COMPACT_ATOMS: atom_id res chain seq x y z
N MET A 1 5.02 24.98 39.35
CA MET A 1 4.43 23.86 38.58
C MET A 1 4.73 23.85 37.06
N SER A 2 5.47 24.83 36.49
CA SER A 2 5.68 24.92 35.03
C SER A 2 6.99 24.30 34.52
N ARG A 3 8.12 24.44 35.24
CA ARG A 3 9.45 24.00 34.75
C ARG A 3 9.60 22.48 34.65
N VAL A 4 9.04 21.72 35.60
CA VAL A 4 9.09 20.25 35.59
C VAL A 4 8.20 19.66 34.49
N LYS A 5 7.03 20.26 34.23
CA LYS A 5 6.16 19.84 33.12
C LYS A 5 6.79 20.15 31.77
N LEU A 6 7.45 21.30 31.64
CA LEU A 6 8.16 21.68 30.42
C LEU A 6 9.36 20.77 30.16
N LEU A 7 10.14 20.45 31.19
CA LEU A 7 11.28 19.53 31.08
C LEU A 7 10.82 18.11 30.72
N ASN A 8 9.75 17.61 31.35
CA ASN A 8 9.17 16.31 31.00
C ASN A 8 8.64 16.29 29.56
N PHE A 9 8.01 17.38 29.10
CA PHE A 9 7.55 17.49 27.71
C PHE A 9 8.72 17.47 26.72
N ILE A 10 9.82 18.18 27.02
CA ILE A 10 11.03 18.20 26.20
C ILE A 10 11.72 16.81 26.19
N CYS A 11 11.78 16.11 27.33
CA CYS A 11 12.34 14.76 27.38
C CYS A 11 11.49 13.74 26.61
N ILE A 12 10.16 13.84 26.69
CA ILE A 12 9.24 13.02 25.87
C ILE A 12 9.46 13.33 24.40
N LEU A 13 9.55 14.61 24.02
CA LEU A 13 9.82 15.02 22.65
C LEU A 13 11.17 14.48 22.16
N ALA A 14 12.23 14.55 22.96
CA ALA A 14 13.57 14.06 22.61
C ALA A 14 13.61 12.53 22.33
N LEU A 15 12.78 11.74 23.03
CA LEU A 15 12.62 10.31 22.75
C LEU A 15 12.02 10.06 21.35
N PHE A 16 11.16 10.95 20.86
CA PHE A 16 10.63 10.92 19.49
C PHE A 16 11.60 11.43 18.42
N PHE A 17 12.79 11.98 18.73
CA PHE A 17 13.69 12.55 17.70
C PHE A 17 14.99 11.76 17.50
N SER A 18 15.17 10.62 18.17
CA SER A 18 16.46 9.91 18.24
C SER A 18 16.84 9.09 16.99
N SER A 19 15.93 8.91 16.03
CA SER A 19 16.24 8.36 14.70
C SER A 19 15.18 8.79 13.70
N THR A 20 15.52 9.13 12.47
CA THR A 20 14.53 9.45 11.43
C THR A 20 14.15 8.19 10.67
N ALA A 21 12.93 7.68 10.87
CA ALA A 21 12.30 6.74 9.95
C ALA A 21 11.93 7.47 8.64
N TYR A 22 11.96 6.74 7.52
CA TYR A 22 11.57 7.26 6.21
C TYR A 22 10.08 7.06 5.99
N ALA A 23 9.35 8.14 5.69
CA ALA A 23 7.93 8.04 5.35
C ALA A 23 7.82 7.58 3.91
N ASP A 24 7.46 6.31 3.74
CA ASP A 24 7.33 5.72 2.42
C ASP A 24 5.92 5.18 2.26
N THR A 25 5.29 5.56 1.16
CA THR A 25 3.91 5.21 0.87
C THR A 25 3.69 3.70 0.88
N TYR A 26 2.44 3.34 1.10
CA TYR A 26 2.02 1.96 1.17
C TYR A 26 1.90 1.31 -0.22
N ILE A 27 2.23 0.02 -0.31
CA ILE A 27 1.91 -0.79 -1.47
C ILE A 27 0.39 -0.99 -1.52
N PRO A 28 -0.31 -0.58 -2.60
CA PRO A 28 -1.76 -0.73 -2.71
C PRO A 28 -2.20 -2.18 -2.49
N VAL A 29 -3.26 -2.41 -1.70
CA VAL A 29 -3.74 -3.75 -1.30
C VAL A 29 -4.07 -4.66 -2.50
N ASP A 30 -4.47 -4.05 -3.62
CA ASP A 30 -4.77 -4.69 -4.91
C ASP A 30 -3.53 -4.96 -5.78
N SER A 31 -2.32 -4.63 -5.30
CA SER A 31 -1.08 -4.80 -6.04
C SER A 31 -0.68 -6.26 -6.22
N LEU A 32 -0.23 -6.59 -7.43
CA LEU A 32 0.32 -7.90 -7.78
C LEU A 32 1.63 -8.22 -7.04
N LEU A 33 2.30 -7.21 -6.46
CA LEU A 33 3.52 -7.41 -5.69
C LEU A 33 3.28 -8.31 -4.47
N TYR A 34 2.08 -8.32 -3.91
CA TYR A 34 1.75 -9.22 -2.81
C TYR A 34 1.73 -10.69 -3.22
N ASP A 35 1.36 -11.00 -4.46
CA ASP A 35 1.41 -12.37 -4.96
C ASP A 35 2.85 -12.84 -5.16
N ASP A 36 3.75 -11.92 -5.54
CA ASP A 36 5.19 -12.18 -5.63
C ASP A 36 5.79 -12.45 -4.25
N PHE A 37 5.52 -11.60 -3.26
CA PHE A 37 6.00 -11.84 -1.90
C PHE A 37 5.45 -13.14 -1.32
N ARG A 38 4.16 -13.42 -1.49
CA ARG A 38 3.56 -14.68 -1.04
C ARG A 38 4.13 -15.90 -1.75
N PHE A 39 4.49 -15.77 -3.03
CA PHE A 39 5.18 -16.84 -3.75
C PHE A 39 6.56 -17.08 -3.14
N LEU A 40 7.35 -16.04 -2.90
CA LEU A 40 8.67 -16.17 -2.27
C LEU A 40 8.59 -16.70 -0.83
N GLU A 41 7.56 -16.32 -0.07
CA GLU A 41 7.29 -16.85 1.27
C GLU A 41 6.97 -18.34 1.23
N ALA A 42 6.15 -18.76 0.27
CA ALA A 42 5.79 -20.17 0.08
C ALA A 42 6.98 -21.04 -0.36
N GLU A 43 7.91 -20.47 -1.14
CA GLU A 43 9.16 -21.13 -1.53
C GLU A 43 10.23 -21.07 -0.40
N GLY A 44 9.95 -20.41 0.72
CA GLY A 44 10.88 -20.26 1.85
C GLY A 44 12.05 -19.31 1.56
N ILE A 45 11.98 -18.53 0.48
CA ILE A 45 13.01 -17.54 0.11
C ILE A 45 12.96 -16.33 1.03
N ILE A 46 11.75 -15.92 1.45
CA ILE A 46 11.56 -14.95 2.52
C ILE A 46 10.85 -15.61 3.69
N THR A 47 11.24 -15.23 4.90
CA THR A 47 10.79 -15.86 6.14
C THR A 47 10.30 -14.85 7.17
N THR A 48 10.69 -13.57 7.02
CA THR A 48 10.34 -12.51 7.98
C THR A 48 9.14 -11.67 7.55
N SER A 49 8.35 -12.15 6.59
CA SER A 49 7.22 -11.43 6.04
C SER A 49 5.98 -11.48 6.92
N MET A 50 5.29 -10.34 7.06
CA MET A 50 3.99 -10.24 7.75
C MET A 50 2.88 -9.87 6.75
N LEU A 51 2.56 -10.78 5.83
CA LEU A 51 1.60 -10.53 4.74
C LEU A 51 0.12 -10.74 5.13
N SER A 52 -0.16 -10.82 6.43
CA SER A 52 -1.50 -10.94 7.00
C SER A 52 -2.13 -9.59 7.36
N THR A 53 -1.33 -8.52 7.44
CA THR A 53 -1.81 -7.17 7.77
C THR A 53 -1.33 -6.19 6.70
N LEU A 54 -2.23 -5.84 5.79
CA LEU A 54 -1.95 -4.95 4.67
C LEU A 54 -2.67 -3.60 4.86
N PRO A 55 -2.16 -2.52 4.26
CA PRO A 55 -0.98 -2.51 3.40
C PRO A 55 0.34 -2.39 4.18
N ILE A 56 1.42 -2.93 3.59
CA ILE A 56 2.80 -2.72 4.06
C ILE A 56 3.41 -1.51 3.35
N SER A 57 4.41 -0.88 3.97
CA SER A 57 5.18 0.19 3.32
C SER A 57 6.00 -0.35 2.16
N ARG A 58 6.26 0.51 1.18
CA ARG A 58 7.19 0.18 0.09
C ARG A 58 8.60 -0.09 0.60
N LEU A 59 9.02 0.60 1.67
CA LEU A 59 10.25 0.30 2.39
C LEU A 59 10.30 -1.13 2.94
N GLU A 60 9.20 -1.62 3.51
CA GLU A 60 9.11 -3.02 3.96
C GLU A 60 9.16 -3.98 2.77
N GLY A 61 8.50 -3.65 1.66
CA GLY A 61 8.64 -4.39 0.40
C GLY A 61 10.09 -4.46 -0.09
N ALA A 62 10.83 -3.36 -0.02
CA ALA A 62 12.25 -3.32 -0.36
C ALA A 62 13.10 -4.17 0.59
N ARG A 63 12.82 -4.13 1.90
CA ARG A 63 13.48 -4.97 2.90
C ARG A 63 13.28 -6.46 2.62
N LEU A 64 12.05 -6.88 2.32
CA LEU A 64 11.73 -8.25 1.93
C LEU A 64 12.41 -8.65 0.61
N THR A 65 12.53 -7.72 -0.32
CA THR A 65 13.26 -7.93 -1.58
C THR A 65 14.75 -8.14 -1.31
N THR A 66 15.36 -7.38 -0.40
CA THR A 66 16.75 -7.59 0.03
C THR A 66 16.93 -8.95 0.72
N GLU A 67 16.00 -9.36 1.57
CA GLU A 67 16.02 -10.71 2.16
C GLU A 67 15.99 -11.78 1.06
N ALA A 68 15.11 -11.63 0.07
CA ALA A 68 15.01 -12.55 -1.05
C ALA A 68 16.30 -12.61 -1.87
N LEU A 69 16.94 -11.47 -2.15
CA LEU A 69 18.22 -11.40 -2.86
C LEU A 69 19.35 -12.10 -2.10
N ASN A 70 19.38 -11.96 -0.77
CA ASN A 70 20.39 -12.60 0.08
C ASN A 70 20.20 -14.12 0.19
N ASN A 71 18.95 -14.57 0.18
CA ASN A 71 18.61 -15.99 0.30
C ASN A 71 18.60 -16.71 -1.06
N ALA A 72 18.48 -15.96 -2.16
CA ALA A 72 18.52 -16.53 -3.50
C ALA A 72 19.90 -17.15 -3.79
N SER A 73 19.93 -18.47 -3.99
CA SER A 73 21.15 -19.23 -4.26
C SER A 73 21.33 -19.52 -5.75
N ILE A 74 22.58 -19.72 -6.17
CA ILE A 74 22.90 -20.20 -7.52
C ILE A 74 22.26 -21.58 -7.72
N GLY A 75 21.31 -21.68 -8.67
CA GLY A 75 20.57 -22.93 -8.94
C GLY A 75 19.08 -22.88 -8.58
N ASN A 76 18.56 -21.73 -8.14
CA ASN A 76 17.13 -21.52 -7.97
C ASN A 76 16.34 -21.72 -9.27
N SER A 77 15.04 -21.94 -9.13
CA SER A 77 14.16 -22.03 -10.29
C SER A 77 14.14 -20.70 -11.07
N SER A 78 14.08 -20.77 -12.40
CA SER A 78 13.98 -19.59 -13.26
C SER A 78 12.75 -18.72 -12.98
N ARG A 79 11.76 -19.24 -12.24
CA ARG A 79 10.61 -18.47 -11.75
C ARG A 79 11.00 -17.57 -10.58
N ILE A 80 11.74 -18.10 -9.59
CA ILE A 80 12.21 -17.32 -8.43
C ILE A 80 13.07 -16.16 -8.92
N ASP A 81 14.07 -16.41 -9.77
CA ASP A 81 14.96 -15.37 -10.28
C ASP A 81 14.18 -14.25 -10.99
N ARG A 82 13.18 -14.61 -11.81
CA ARG A 82 12.32 -13.63 -12.49
C ARG A 82 11.49 -12.79 -11.51
N VAL A 83 10.97 -13.40 -10.44
CA VAL A 83 10.20 -12.69 -9.42
C VAL A 83 11.13 -11.74 -8.65
N VAL A 84 12.28 -12.23 -8.19
CA VAL A 84 13.25 -11.41 -7.45
C VAL A 84 13.75 -10.25 -8.31
N SER A 85 14.15 -10.48 -9.56
CA SER A 85 14.57 -9.39 -10.46
C SER A 85 13.44 -8.40 -10.78
N ARG A 86 12.17 -8.82 -10.76
CA ARG A 86 11.04 -7.89 -10.93
C ARG A 86 10.87 -7.01 -9.69
N LEU A 87 10.95 -7.60 -8.50
CA LEU A 87 10.86 -6.85 -7.23
C LEU A 87 12.04 -5.89 -7.07
N GLU A 88 13.26 -6.32 -7.40
CA GLU A 88 14.45 -5.48 -7.37
C GLU A 88 14.28 -4.23 -8.25
N LYS A 89 13.75 -4.40 -9.46
CA LYS A 89 13.44 -3.27 -10.36
C LYS A 89 12.34 -2.38 -9.82
N GLU A 90 11.31 -2.95 -9.21
CA GLU A 90 10.19 -2.20 -8.63
C GLU A 90 10.63 -1.34 -7.44
N PHE A 91 11.53 -1.85 -6.60
CA PHE A 91 11.99 -1.19 -5.37
C PHE A 91 13.37 -0.52 -5.50
N VAL A 92 13.86 -0.31 -6.72
CA VAL A 92 15.20 0.27 -6.97
C VAL A 92 15.43 1.59 -6.22
N ARG A 93 14.39 2.41 -6.06
CA ARG A 93 14.45 3.67 -5.31
C ARG A 93 14.55 3.43 -3.81
N GLU A 94 13.70 2.54 -3.28
CA GLU A 94 13.63 2.24 -1.86
C GLU A 94 14.89 1.51 -1.36
N LEU A 95 15.60 0.84 -2.28
CA LEU A 95 16.91 0.20 -2.09
C LEU A 95 18.09 1.20 -2.12
N ASP A 96 17.92 2.38 -2.73
CA ASP A 96 18.95 3.44 -2.72
C ASP A 96 19.10 4.01 -1.30
N ILE A 97 20.33 4.33 -0.89
CA ILE A 97 20.65 4.93 0.41
C ILE A 97 20.22 6.40 0.46
N ALA A 98 20.33 7.11 -0.66
CA ALA A 98 20.09 8.56 -0.71
C ALA A 98 18.61 8.94 -0.58
N LYS A 99 17.70 8.05 -1.00
CA LYS A 99 16.23 8.18 -0.93
C LYS A 99 15.72 9.61 -1.15
N PRO A 100 16.04 10.24 -2.30
CA PRO A 100 15.59 11.59 -2.56
C PRO A 100 14.06 11.67 -2.57
N ALA A 101 13.55 12.88 -2.34
CA ALA A 101 12.14 13.16 -2.52
C ALA A 101 11.74 12.83 -3.96
N TYR A 102 10.67 12.07 -4.11
CA TYR A 102 10.25 11.53 -5.39
C TYR A 102 8.74 11.69 -5.54
N LEU A 103 8.35 12.20 -6.70
CA LEU A 103 6.95 12.28 -7.10
C LEU A 103 6.75 11.30 -8.25
N LYS A 104 5.80 10.38 -8.10
CA LYS A 104 5.30 9.54 -9.18
C LYS A 104 3.86 9.95 -9.48
N PRO A 105 3.64 10.84 -10.47
CA PRO A 105 2.30 11.33 -10.80
C PRO A 105 1.36 10.21 -11.25
N ALA A 106 1.90 9.14 -11.84
CA ALA A 106 1.17 7.97 -12.28
C ALA A 106 1.91 6.71 -11.81
N ASP A 107 1.63 6.28 -10.58
CA ASP A 107 2.18 5.06 -10.01
C ASP A 107 1.51 3.82 -10.62
N THR A 108 0.19 3.78 -10.54
CA THR A 108 -0.66 2.79 -11.19
C THR A 108 -1.79 3.47 -11.94
N ALA A 109 -2.20 2.86 -13.05
CA ALA A 109 -3.38 3.27 -13.80
C ALA A 109 -4.15 2.01 -14.20
N HIS A 110 -5.44 2.00 -13.92
CA HIS A 110 -6.30 0.87 -14.24
C HIS A 110 -7.49 1.34 -15.08
N LEU A 111 -7.67 0.67 -16.21
CA LEU A 111 -8.87 0.76 -17.02
C LEU A 111 -9.58 -0.59 -16.95
N GLN A 112 -10.86 -0.55 -16.66
CA GLN A 112 -11.68 -1.75 -16.58
C GLN A 112 -13.04 -1.53 -17.19
N TYR A 113 -13.49 -2.51 -17.97
CA TYR A 113 -14.82 -2.55 -18.55
C TYR A 113 -15.58 -3.77 -18.00
N ALA A 114 -16.88 -3.59 -17.73
CA ALA A 114 -17.78 -4.66 -17.35
C ALA A 114 -19.18 -4.41 -17.91
N TYR A 115 -19.81 -5.44 -18.46
CA TYR A 115 -21.23 -5.45 -18.78
C TYR A 115 -21.98 -6.27 -17.74
N SER A 116 -23.16 -5.82 -17.32
CA SER A 116 -24.00 -6.58 -16.40
C SER A 116 -25.48 -6.43 -16.73
N ASP A 117 -26.23 -7.54 -16.75
CA ASP A 117 -27.69 -7.50 -16.92
C ASP A 117 -28.45 -7.08 -15.66
N ARG A 118 -27.75 -7.00 -14.52
CA ARG A 118 -28.31 -6.65 -13.21
C ARG A 118 -27.39 -5.74 -12.43
N GLU A 119 -27.97 -4.95 -11.53
CA GLU A 119 -27.18 -4.28 -10.50
C GLU A 119 -26.65 -5.33 -9.50
N SER A 120 -25.36 -5.28 -9.18
CA SER A 120 -24.75 -6.21 -8.23
C SER A 120 -23.51 -5.64 -7.58
N PHE A 121 -23.47 -5.71 -6.24
CA PHE A 121 -22.27 -5.46 -5.44
C PHE A 121 -21.27 -6.63 -5.51
N PHE A 122 -21.72 -7.84 -5.87
CA PHE A 122 -20.90 -9.06 -5.81
C PHE A 122 -20.24 -9.43 -7.14
N ALA A 123 -20.50 -8.67 -8.21
CA ALA A 123 -19.87 -8.90 -9.50
C ALA A 123 -18.34 -8.78 -9.42
N LYS A 124 -17.82 -7.94 -8.52
CA LYS A 124 -16.39 -7.83 -8.19
C LYS A 124 -16.17 -7.81 -6.69
N LYS A 125 -15.57 -8.89 -6.19
CA LYS A 125 -15.16 -9.00 -4.79
C LYS A 125 -13.94 -8.12 -4.55
N ASN A 126 -13.83 -7.54 -3.36
CA ASN A 126 -12.61 -6.92 -2.84
C ASN A 126 -12.10 -5.73 -3.69
N ARG A 127 -13.01 -4.88 -4.16
CA ARG A 127 -12.68 -3.70 -5.00
C ARG A 127 -13.19 -2.40 -4.39
N ASP A 128 -12.77 -2.11 -3.16
CA ASP A 128 -13.03 -0.84 -2.45
C ASP A 128 -14.49 -0.39 -2.50
N GLY A 129 -15.42 -1.34 -2.32
CA GLY A 129 -16.87 -1.10 -2.29
C GLY A 129 -17.50 -0.79 -3.65
N LEU A 130 -16.83 -1.12 -4.76
CA LEU A 130 -17.35 -0.85 -6.10
C LEU A 130 -18.65 -1.59 -6.41
N SER A 131 -19.66 -0.84 -6.84
CA SER A 131 -20.92 -1.35 -7.37
C SER A 131 -20.91 -1.43 -8.90
N VAL A 132 -21.39 -2.53 -9.47
CA VAL A 132 -21.66 -2.63 -10.92
C VAL A 132 -23.15 -2.42 -11.17
N ARG A 133 -23.49 -1.55 -12.11
CA ARG A 133 -24.87 -1.27 -12.54
C ARG A 133 -25.26 -2.08 -13.77
N ARG A 134 -26.56 -2.14 -14.03
CA ARG A 134 -27.08 -2.73 -15.27
C ARG A 134 -26.58 -1.94 -16.49
N GLY A 135 -26.16 -2.65 -17.52
CA GLY A 135 -25.63 -2.07 -18.76
C GLY A 135 -24.10 -2.07 -18.80
N ASN A 136 -23.53 -1.08 -19.50
CA ASN A 136 -22.09 -0.92 -19.63
C ASN A 136 -21.52 -0.14 -18.45
N ASN A 137 -20.37 -0.59 -17.95
CA ASN A 137 -19.67 0.01 -16.83
C ASN A 137 -18.19 0.15 -17.20
N THR A 138 -17.66 1.36 -17.16
CA THR A 138 -16.24 1.65 -17.38
C THR A 138 -15.67 2.31 -16.13
N PHE A 139 -14.55 1.80 -15.65
CA PHE A 139 -13.86 2.29 -14.46
C PHE A 139 -12.44 2.69 -14.84
N LEU A 140 -12.06 3.90 -14.46
CA LEU A 140 -10.75 4.48 -14.70
C LEU A 140 -10.21 4.98 -13.37
N ASP A 141 -9.08 4.45 -12.93
CA ASP A 141 -8.40 4.95 -11.74
C ASP A 141 -6.91 5.20 -11.99
N LEU A 142 -6.39 6.18 -11.28
CA LEU A 142 -4.99 6.60 -11.34
C LEU A 142 -4.50 6.80 -9.91
N THR A 143 -3.40 6.17 -9.54
CA THR A 143 -2.74 6.41 -8.27
C THR A 143 -1.57 7.34 -8.48
N SER A 144 -1.54 8.45 -7.75
CA SER A 144 -0.41 9.36 -7.66
C SER A 144 0.21 9.25 -6.28
N ARG A 145 1.53 9.26 -6.18
CA ARG A 145 2.24 9.26 -4.90
C ARG A 145 3.41 10.22 -4.87
N PHE A 146 3.67 10.72 -3.68
CA PHE A 146 4.83 11.52 -3.33
C PHE A 146 5.46 10.92 -2.09
N ASP A 147 6.78 10.79 -2.11
CA ASP A 147 7.54 10.17 -1.04
C ASP A 147 8.77 11.03 -0.74
N SER A 148 8.98 11.35 0.52
CA SER A 148 10.11 12.14 1.02
C SER A 148 10.59 11.56 2.33
N ARG A 149 11.74 12.03 2.83
CA ARG A 149 12.30 11.55 4.10
C ARG A 149 11.31 11.63 5.26
N TYR A 150 10.51 12.70 5.32
CA TYR A 150 9.63 12.98 6.47
C TYR A 150 8.15 12.84 6.15
N VAL A 151 7.76 12.91 4.88
CA VAL A 151 6.36 12.98 4.46
C VAL A 151 6.12 12.07 3.26
N GLY A 152 5.05 11.31 3.31
CA GLY A 152 4.49 10.57 2.18
C GLY A 152 3.07 11.04 1.89
N LEU A 153 2.63 10.95 0.65
CA LEU A 153 1.27 11.28 0.24
C LEU A 153 0.87 10.37 -0.92
N ALA A 154 -0.35 9.84 -0.88
CA ALA A 154 -0.91 9.15 -2.03
C ALA A 154 -2.37 9.48 -2.23
N VAL A 155 -2.79 9.51 -3.49
CA VAL A 155 -4.15 9.87 -3.92
C VAL A 155 -4.56 8.93 -5.07
N LYS A 156 -5.79 8.39 -5.00
CA LYS A 156 -6.39 7.55 -6.04
C LYS A 156 -7.80 8.06 -6.36
N PRO A 157 -7.96 9.01 -7.30
CA PRO A 157 -9.25 9.27 -7.92
C PRO A 157 -9.69 8.08 -8.79
N GLU A 158 -10.99 7.78 -8.76
CA GLU A 158 -11.64 6.79 -9.63
C GLU A 158 -12.83 7.44 -10.34
N LEU A 159 -12.82 7.39 -11.67
CA LEU A 159 -13.93 7.78 -12.54
C LEU A 159 -14.71 6.52 -12.94
N SER A 160 -15.97 6.46 -12.53
CA SER A 160 -16.92 5.40 -12.89
C SER A 160 -17.93 5.94 -13.90
N ILE A 161 -17.96 5.36 -15.09
CA ILE A 161 -18.89 5.72 -16.18
C ILE A 161 -19.86 4.57 -16.35
N TYR A 162 -21.14 4.87 -16.17
CA TYR A 162 -22.28 3.99 -16.38
C TYR A 162 -23.06 4.49 -17.59
N ASP A 163 -23.99 3.69 -18.11
CA ASP A 163 -24.87 4.11 -19.22
C ASP A 163 -25.72 5.34 -18.86
N ASP A 164 -26.09 5.48 -17.58
CA ASP A 164 -27.00 6.53 -17.07
C ASP A 164 -26.30 7.65 -16.29
N ALA A 165 -25.06 7.45 -15.85
CA ALA A 165 -24.38 8.35 -14.93
C ALA A 165 -22.86 8.30 -15.07
N THR A 166 -22.19 9.38 -14.71
CA THR A 166 -20.73 9.41 -14.50
C THR A 166 -20.45 9.91 -13.09
N GLN A 167 -19.60 9.20 -12.35
CA GLN A 167 -19.28 9.48 -10.95
C GLN A 167 -17.77 9.53 -10.76
N LEU A 168 -17.28 10.59 -10.12
CA LEU A 168 -15.89 10.71 -9.67
C LEU A 168 -15.84 10.47 -8.16
N THR A 169 -15.08 9.47 -7.74
CA THR A 169 -14.94 9.08 -6.33
C THR A 169 -13.47 9.12 -5.93
N LEU A 170 -13.19 9.67 -4.75
CA LEU A 170 -11.86 9.60 -4.16
C LEU A 170 -11.75 8.32 -3.33
N LYS A 171 -11.11 7.30 -3.90
CA LYS A 171 -10.97 5.98 -3.26
C LYS A 171 -9.87 5.98 -2.20
N LYS A 172 -8.78 6.69 -2.46
CA LYS A 172 -7.64 6.80 -1.55
C LYS A 172 -7.14 8.25 -1.49
N ALA A 173 -6.86 8.72 -0.29
CA ALA A 173 -6.18 9.99 -0.07
C ALA A 173 -5.65 10.01 1.36
N TYR A 174 -4.34 9.88 1.52
CA TYR A 174 -3.71 9.91 2.84
C TYR A 174 -2.40 10.69 2.84
N LEU A 175 -2.03 11.13 4.05
CA LEU A 175 -0.74 11.72 4.36
C LEU A 175 -0.05 10.84 5.41
N LEU A 176 1.23 10.57 5.17
CA LEU A 176 2.15 9.97 6.11
C LEU A 176 3.09 11.03 6.62
N ALA A 177 3.30 11.07 7.93
CA ALA A 177 4.31 11.88 8.57
C ALA A 177 5.16 11.00 9.48
N ASN A 178 6.48 11.05 9.31
CA ASN A 178 7.39 10.38 10.21
C ASN A 178 7.89 11.32 11.30
N LEU A 179 7.70 10.88 12.54
CA LEU A 179 8.11 11.58 13.75
C LEU A 179 8.99 10.64 14.57
N GLY A 180 10.27 10.60 14.20
CA GLY A 180 11.22 9.70 14.84
C GLY A 180 11.13 8.28 14.32
N ARG A 181 10.81 7.36 15.23
CA ARG A 181 10.61 5.93 14.96
C ARG A 181 9.18 5.58 14.59
N GLU A 182 8.25 6.50 14.83
CA GLU A 182 6.82 6.28 14.67
C GLU A 182 6.34 6.92 13.37
N GLU A 183 5.58 6.15 12.59
CA GLU A 183 4.89 6.64 11.41
C GLU A 183 3.42 6.93 11.74
N PHE A 184 2.98 8.13 11.42
CA PHE A 184 1.59 8.54 11.56
C PHE A 184 0.95 8.64 10.18
N MET A 185 -0.15 7.91 9.99
CA MET A 185 -0.99 8.02 8.81
C MET A 185 -2.33 8.65 9.16
N VAL A 186 -2.75 9.62 8.37
CA VAL A 186 -4.11 10.17 8.42
C VAL A 186 -4.69 10.23 7.01
N GLY A 187 -5.89 9.68 6.86
CA GLY A 187 -6.65 9.76 5.60
C GLY A 187 -7.42 8.51 5.25
N LYS A 188 -7.82 8.40 3.99
CA LYS A 188 -8.61 7.29 3.44
C LYS A 188 -7.67 6.27 2.77
N GLU A 189 -7.59 5.06 3.33
CA GLU A 189 -6.75 3.96 2.84
C GLU A 189 -7.45 2.62 3.06
N SER A 190 -7.26 1.70 2.12
CA SER A 190 -7.81 0.35 2.16
C SER A 190 -6.98 -0.51 3.09
N ALA A 191 -7.61 -1.43 3.83
CA ALA A 191 -6.92 -2.34 4.73
C ALA A 191 -7.33 -3.79 4.48
N TRP A 192 -6.40 -4.72 4.70
CA TRP A 192 -6.68 -6.15 4.65
C TRP A 192 -6.02 -6.87 5.82
N TRP A 193 -6.85 -7.37 6.75
CA TRP A 193 -6.37 -7.98 7.99
C TRP A 193 -6.78 -9.43 8.05
N GLY A 194 -5.97 -10.30 7.48
CA GLY A 194 -6.14 -11.74 7.54
C GLY A 194 -5.34 -12.45 6.45
N PRO A 195 -5.06 -13.75 6.63
CA PRO A 195 -4.32 -14.55 5.67
C PRO A 195 -5.15 -14.95 4.44
N GLY A 196 -6.47 -14.76 4.49
CA GLY A 196 -7.36 -15.09 3.38
C GLY A 196 -7.05 -14.27 2.13
N ARG A 197 -7.26 -14.85 0.94
CA ARG A 197 -7.07 -14.17 -0.36
C ARG A 197 -8.37 -13.69 -1.00
N ASN A 198 -9.47 -14.37 -0.69
CA ASN A 198 -10.79 -14.07 -1.26
C ASN A 198 -11.68 -13.24 -0.33
N GLY A 199 -11.21 -12.96 0.87
CA GLY A 199 -11.87 -12.15 1.88
C GLY A 199 -11.10 -12.24 3.20
N SER A 200 -11.41 -11.32 4.10
CA SER A 200 -10.99 -11.37 5.50
C SER A 200 -12.22 -11.24 6.40
N ILE A 201 -12.16 -11.91 7.56
CA ILE A 201 -13.20 -11.85 8.60
C ILE A 201 -13.18 -10.51 9.33
N LEU A 202 -12.00 -9.87 9.46
CA LEU A 202 -11.85 -8.62 10.21
C LEU A 202 -12.03 -7.39 9.30
N LEU A 203 -11.10 -7.18 8.37
CA LEU A 203 -11.09 -6.06 7.45
C LEU A 203 -10.64 -6.53 6.07
N SER A 204 -11.40 -6.16 5.05
CA SER A 204 -11.13 -6.45 3.64
C SER A 204 -11.47 -5.22 2.80
N THR A 205 -11.14 -5.29 1.51
CA THR A 205 -11.48 -4.26 0.52
C THR A 205 -12.85 -4.47 -0.11
N ASN A 206 -13.75 -5.25 0.52
CA ASN A 206 -15.10 -5.44 -0.02
C ASN A 206 -16.01 -4.21 0.18
N ALA A 207 -15.69 -3.37 1.16
CA ALA A 207 -16.36 -2.09 1.40
C ALA A 207 -15.47 -0.92 0.95
N GLU A 208 -16.03 0.29 0.92
CA GLU A 208 -15.22 1.48 0.68
C GLU A 208 -14.13 1.64 1.75
N PRO A 209 -12.96 2.21 1.38
CA PRO A 209 -11.88 2.41 2.33
C PRO A 209 -12.29 3.36 3.46
N LEU A 210 -11.81 3.10 4.67
CA LEU A 210 -12.15 3.89 5.83
C LEU A 210 -11.23 5.11 5.93
N THR A 211 -11.77 6.23 6.43
CA THR A 211 -10.93 7.33 6.92
C THR A 211 -10.37 6.92 8.27
N THR A 212 -9.05 6.81 8.36
CA THR A 212 -8.35 6.26 9.51
C THR A 212 -7.25 7.19 10.00
N LEU A 213 -6.95 7.05 11.29
CA LEU A 213 -5.70 7.45 11.88
C LEU A 213 -4.97 6.15 12.24
N LYS A 214 -3.75 5.96 11.74
CA LYS A 214 -2.91 4.79 12.02
C LYS A 214 -1.56 5.25 12.56
N ILE A 215 -1.01 4.43 13.47
CA ILE A 215 0.32 4.58 14.05
C ILE A 215 1.02 3.24 13.85
N SER A 216 2.28 3.24 13.39
CA SER A 216 3.09 2.05 13.18
C SER A 216 4.57 2.29 13.37
#